data_AF-X0RXA1-F1
#
_entry.id   AF-X0RXA1-F1
#
_cell.length_a   1.000
_cell.length_b   1.000
_cell.length_c   1.000
_cell.angle_alpha   90.00
_cell.angle_beta   90.00
_cell.angle_gamma   90.00
#
_symmetry.space_group_name_H-M   'P 1'
#
loop_
_entity.id
_entity.type
_entity.pdbx_description
1 polymer ?
#
loop_
_entity_poly.entity_id
_entity_poly.type
_entity_poly.pdbx_seq_one_letter_code
_entity_poly.pdbx_strand_id
1 'polypeptide(L)'
;MGEQTDDATLAKAFDYVVQIGKTPIVVNDSHGFYTSRVFGTYVSEGIAMLGEGVHPRSIEVAGLKTGMPMPPLALQDEVSLSLALHVSEQQQADMVAEGKPIVVRPSYEILKTLVNEHGREGKKNGKGFYDYPTEGDKHLWPELINLYPPKSEQPSQQDLVDRLMFIQANESAKCYEENVVRSVADTNIGSIFGWGFAPQHGGTLQFINAMGVSAFVERSRELAAKYGERFEPAQILLDMAAKGEAFSDD
;
A
#
# COMPACT_ATOMS: atom_id res chain seq x y z
N MET A 1 -1.37 -16.58 -11.30
CA MET A 1 -1.62 -17.92 -11.85
C MET A 1 -3.08 -17.93 -12.19
N GLY A 2 -3.37 -17.84 -13.49
CA GLY A 2 -4.75 -17.94 -13.95
C GLY A 2 -5.24 -19.37 -13.82
N GLU A 3 -6.56 -19.55 -13.75
CA GLU A 3 -7.21 -20.85 -13.52
C GLU A 3 -6.80 -21.92 -14.54
N GLN A 4 -6.44 -21.53 -15.76
CA GLN A 4 -6.08 -22.43 -16.86
C GLN A 4 -4.57 -22.53 -17.12
N THR A 5 -3.73 -21.95 -16.27
CA THR A 5 -2.27 -22.00 -16.46
C THR A 5 -1.72 -23.34 -15.95
N ASP A 6 -1.13 -24.15 -16.84
CA ASP A 6 -0.51 -25.42 -16.47
C ASP A 6 0.90 -25.28 -15.88
N ASP A 7 1.35 -26.33 -15.19
CA ASP A 7 2.65 -26.36 -14.50
C ASP A 7 3.83 -26.22 -15.48
N ALA A 8 3.70 -26.75 -16.70
CA ALA A 8 4.75 -26.66 -17.71
C ALA A 8 4.95 -25.21 -18.20
N THR A 9 3.87 -24.46 -18.32
CA THR A 9 3.88 -23.04 -18.68
C THR A 9 4.46 -22.21 -17.55
N LEU A 10 4.05 -22.47 -16.30
CA LEU A 10 4.63 -21.82 -15.12
C LEU A 10 6.13 -22.06 -15.03
N ALA A 11 6.58 -23.32 -15.14
CA ALA A 11 8.00 -23.67 -15.06
C ALA A 11 8.84 -22.95 -16.12
N LYS A 12 8.37 -22.91 -17.39
CA LYS A 12 9.07 -22.17 -18.46
C LYS A 12 9.18 -20.67 -18.19
N ALA A 13 8.10 -20.05 -17.69
CA ALA A 13 8.11 -18.63 -17.34
C ALA A 13 9.08 -18.37 -16.18
N PHE A 14 9.06 -19.23 -15.16
CA PHE A 14 9.95 -19.14 -14.01
C PHE A 14 11.42 -19.24 -14.43
N ASP A 15 11.76 -20.25 -15.23
CA ASP A 15 13.12 -20.46 -15.76
C ASP A 15 13.59 -19.25 -16.56
N TYR A 16 12.72 -18.67 -17.40
CA TYR A 16 13.06 -17.47 -18.16
C TYR A 16 13.38 -16.28 -17.26
N VAL A 17 12.56 -16.03 -16.22
CA VAL A 17 12.79 -14.93 -15.27
C VAL A 17 14.14 -15.09 -14.56
N VAL A 18 14.50 -16.32 -14.18
CA VAL A 18 15.81 -16.63 -13.59
C VAL A 18 16.94 -16.38 -14.60
N GLN A 19 16.79 -16.80 -15.86
CA GLN A 19 17.80 -16.61 -16.91
C GLN A 19 18.12 -15.14 -17.19
N ILE A 20 17.14 -14.24 -17.06
CA ILE A 20 17.37 -12.79 -17.21
C ILE A 20 17.84 -12.11 -15.92
N GLY A 21 18.24 -12.88 -14.91
CA GLY A 21 18.80 -12.36 -13.65
C GLY A 21 17.79 -11.66 -12.76
N LYS A 22 16.51 -12.07 -12.82
CA LYS A 22 15.44 -11.56 -11.95
C LYS A 22 15.02 -12.63 -10.94
N THR A 23 14.45 -12.19 -9.83
CA THR A 23 13.91 -13.08 -8.79
C THR A 23 12.41 -13.24 -8.99
N PRO A 24 11.93 -14.38 -9.54
CA PRO A 24 10.50 -14.63 -9.66
C PRO A 24 9.86 -14.89 -8.30
N ILE A 25 8.58 -14.52 -8.19
CA ILE A 25 7.65 -15.00 -7.14
C ILE A 25 6.40 -15.53 -7.84
N VAL A 26 5.70 -16.48 -7.21
CA VAL A 26 4.48 -17.07 -7.78
C VAL A 26 3.26 -16.59 -7.02
N VAL A 27 2.36 -15.92 -7.73
CA VAL A 27 1.11 -15.39 -7.19
C VAL A 27 -0.08 -15.94 -7.97
N ASN A 28 -1.23 -16.12 -7.33
CA ASN A 28 -2.50 -16.39 -7.98
C ASN A 28 -3.08 -15.12 -8.62
N ASP A 29 -3.92 -15.32 -9.64
CA ASP A 29 -4.60 -14.20 -10.28
C ASP A 29 -5.63 -13.59 -9.32
N SER A 30 -5.64 -12.25 -9.23
CA SER A 30 -6.52 -11.47 -8.38
C SER A 30 -6.41 -10.00 -8.77
N HIS A 31 -7.41 -9.18 -8.43
CA HIS A 31 -7.39 -7.74 -8.70
C HIS A 31 -6.16 -7.09 -8.06
N GLY A 32 -5.26 -6.56 -8.91
CA GLY A 32 -3.99 -5.95 -8.48
C GLY A 32 -2.91 -6.95 -8.07
N PHE A 33 -3.12 -8.26 -8.28
CA PHE A 33 -2.22 -9.33 -7.86
C PHE A 33 -1.79 -9.16 -6.38
N TYR A 34 -0.56 -9.54 -6.04
CA TYR A 34 0.03 -9.30 -4.73
C TYR A 34 0.64 -7.89 -4.63
N THR A 35 1.58 -7.56 -5.51
CA THR A 35 2.43 -6.37 -5.37
C THR A 35 1.66 -5.07 -5.52
N SER A 36 0.91 -4.88 -6.60
CA SER A 36 0.17 -3.63 -6.84
C SER A 36 -0.95 -3.43 -5.82
N ARG A 37 -1.62 -4.51 -5.41
CA ARG A 37 -2.66 -4.49 -4.36
C ARG A 37 -2.12 -3.97 -3.04
N VAL A 38 -1.02 -4.55 -2.54
CA VAL A 38 -0.42 -4.14 -1.27
C VAL A 38 0.21 -2.76 -1.37
N PHE A 39 0.98 -2.49 -2.44
CA PHE A 39 1.58 -1.19 -2.69
C PHE A 39 0.55 -0.05 -2.68
N GLY A 40 -0.61 -0.26 -3.32
CA GLY A 40 -1.68 0.71 -3.38
C GLY A 40 -2.19 1.17 -2.00
N THR A 41 -2.06 0.32 -0.97
CA THR A 41 -2.45 0.68 0.40
C THR A 41 -1.56 1.76 1.00
N TYR A 42 -0.25 1.74 0.74
CA TYR A 42 0.70 2.72 1.27
C TYR A 42 0.42 4.13 0.76
N VAL A 43 0.33 4.26 -0.57
CA VAL A 43 0.04 5.55 -1.20
C VAL A 43 -1.36 6.04 -0.85
N SER A 44 -2.36 5.15 -0.87
CA SER A 44 -3.73 5.51 -0.49
C SER A 44 -3.83 5.97 0.96
N GLU A 45 -3.10 5.35 1.89
CA GLU A 45 -3.12 5.73 3.29
C GLU A 45 -2.43 7.08 3.52
N GLY A 46 -1.31 7.35 2.84
CA GLY A 46 -0.69 8.68 2.88
C GLY A 46 -1.61 9.78 2.35
N ILE A 47 -2.40 9.50 1.31
CA ILE A 47 -3.41 10.44 0.78
C ILE A 47 -4.59 10.59 1.75
N ALA A 48 -5.03 9.50 2.38
CA ALA A 48 -6.09 9.53 3.40
C ALA A 48 -5.69 10.42 4.59
N MET A 49 -4.45 10.31 5.06
CA MET A 49 -3.90 11.17 6.12
C MET A 49 -4.01 12.66 5.78
N LEU A 50 -3.80 13.03 4.51
CA LEU A 50 -3.96 14.41 4.06
C LEU A 50 -5.41 14.88 4.23
N GLY A 51 -6.38 14.09 3.74
CA GLY A 51 -7.81 14.38 3.92
C GLY A 51 -8.27 14.40 5.38
N GLU A 52 -7.60 13.65 6.25
CA GLU A 52 -7.85 13.64 7.70
C GLU A 52 -7.26 14.86 8.42
N GLY A 53 -6.51 15.73 7.72
CA GLY A 53 -5.90 16.95 8.24
C GLY A 53 -4.51 16.75 8.84
N VAL A 54 -3.78 15.71 8.44
CA VAL A 54 -2.36 15.57 8.76
C VAL A 54 -1.54 16.46 7.82
N HIS A 55 -0.62 17.24 8.38
CA HIS A 55 0.22 18.13 7.58
C HIS A 55 1.03 17.32 6.53
N PRO A 56 1.05 17.70 5.24
CA PRO A 56 1.65 16.89 4.17
C PRO A 56 3.13 16.57 4.41
N ARG A 57 3.90 17.54 4.92
CA ARG A 57 5.30 17.31 5.33
C ARG A 57 5.45 16.27 6.45
N SER A 58 4.51 16.19 7.38
CA SER A 58 4.52 15.21 8.48
C SER A 58 4.33 13.78 7.94
N ILE A 59 3.43 13.62 6.96
CA ILE A 59 3.18 12.37 6.21
C ILE A 59 4.45 11.92 5.49
N GLU A 60 5.12 12.83 4.79
CA GLU A 60 6.33 12.52 4.04
C GLU A 60 7.50 12.14 4.95
N VAL A 61 7.67 12.84 6.08
CA VAL A 61 8.68 12.47 7.07
C VAL A 61 8.39 11.11 7.70
N ALA A 62 7.12 10.80 7.99
CA ALA A 62 6.73 9.48 8.48
C ALA A 62 7.03 8.40 7.44
N GLY A 63 6.70 8.63 6.17
CA GLY A 63 7.02 7.75 5.05
C GLY A 63 8.51 7.42 4.97
N LEU A 64 9.38 8.43 5.06
CA LEU A 64 10.83 8.22 5.08
C LEU A 64 11.29 7.42 6.32
N LYS A 65 10.69 7.67 7.49
CA LYS A 65 11.04 6.97 8.74
C LYS A 65 10.64 5.50 8.76
N THR A 66 9.71 5.08 7.91
CA THR A 66 9.41 3.66 7.73
C THR A 66 10.61 2.89 7.16
N GLY A 67 11.54 3.57 6.47
CA GLY A 67 12.61 2.94 5.69
C GLY A 67 12.22 2.59 4.25
N MET A 68 11.02 2.96 3.80
CA MET A 68 10.62 2.93 2.40
C MET A 68 11.53 3.84 1.54
N PRO A 69 11.78 3.49 0.27
CA PRO A 69 12.65 4.28 -0.61
C PRO A 69 12.07 5.65 -0.96
N MET A 70 10.75 5.81 -0.87
CA MET A 70 10.07 7.06 -1.14
C MET A 70 8.85 7.24 -0.21
N PRO A 71 8.61 8.47 0.28
CA PRO A 71 7.40 8.80 1.03
C PRO A 71 6.14 8.77 0.16
N PRO A 72 4.94 8.60 0.75
CA PRO A 72 3.76 8.12 0.03
C PRO A 72 3.19 9.12 -0.99
N LEU A 73 3.19 10.44 -0.72
CA LEU A 73 2.66 11.43 -1.67
C LEU A 73 3.64 11.62 -2.84
N ALA A 74 4.94 11.68 -2.56
CA ALA A 74 5.95 11.73 -3.62
C ALA A 74 5.91 10.47 -4.49
N LEU A 75 5.69 9.30 -3.88
CA LEU A 75 5.61 8.03 -4.59
C LEU A 75 4.36 7.94 -5.46
N GLN A 76 3.23 8.48 -4.99
CA GLN A 76 2.04 8.60 -5.82
C GLN A 76 2.27 9.48 -7.05
N ASP A 77 3.05 10.57 -6.93
CA ASP A 77 3.39 11.42 -8.07
C ASP A 77 4.26 10.71 -9.12
N GLU A 78 5.17 9.83 -8.70
CA GLU A 78 5.97 9.02 -9.63
C GLU A 78 5.10 8.01 -10.39
N VAL A 79 4.12 7.39 -9.71
CA VAL A 79 3.21 6.42 -10.32
C VAL A 79 2.20 7.09 -11.26
N SER A 80 1.70 8.29 -10.89
CA SER A 80 0.61 9.08 -11.49
C SER A 80 -0.68 9.05 -10.67
N LEU A 81 -1.19 10.23 -10.33
CA LEU A 81 -2.49 10.43 -9.68
C LEU A 81 -3.64 10.09 -10.63
N SER A 82 -3.52 10.46 -11.91
CA SER A 82 -4.55 10.18 -12.91
C SER A 82 -4.69 8.67 -13.17
N LEU A 83 -3.59 7.92 -13.16
CA LEU A 83 -3.63 6.45 -13.21
C LEU A 83 -4.32 5.86 -11.97
N ALA A 84 -3.99 6.33 -10.77
CA ALA A 84 -4.62 5.83 -9.54
C ALA A 84 -6.13 6.15 -9.48
N LEU A 85 -6.54 7.34 -9.97
CA LEU A 85 -7.94 7.70 -10.10
C LEU A 85 -8.65 6.76 -11.09
N HIS A 86 -8.08 6.56 -12.28
CA HIS A 86 -8.65 5.67 -13.30
C HIS A 86 -8.80 4.23 -12.79
N VAL A 87 -7.77 3.67 -12.12
CA VAL A 87 -7.85 2.35 -11.50
C VAL A 87 -8.96 2.27 -10.46
N SER A 88 -9.13 3.33 -9.65
CA SER A 88 -10.19 3.38 -8.64
C SER A 88 -11.58 3.41 -9.27
N GLU A 89 -11.77 4.20 -10.33
CA GLU A 89 -13.04 4.29 -11.06
C GLU A 89 -13.38 2.98 -11.78
N GLN A 90 -12.39 2.33 -12.39
CA GLN A 90 -12.56 1.03 -13.02
C GLN A 90 -12.98 -0.04 -12.00
N GLN A 91 -12.30 -0.10 -10.84
CA GLN A 91 -12.68 -1.03 -9.76
C GLN A 91 -14.12 -0.82 -9.29
N GLN A 92 -14.57 0.44 -9.17
CA GLN A 92 -15.96 0.73 -8.81
C GLN A 92 -16.94 0.25 -9.90
N ALA A 93 -16.62 0.47 -11.18
CA ALA A 93 -17.43 -0.01 -12.29
C ALA A 93 -17.53 -1.55 -12.32
N ASP A 94 -16.42 -2.25 -12.06
CA ASP A 94 -16.36 -3.71 -12.01
C ASP A 94 -17.20 -4.25 -10.84
N MET A 95 -17.11 -3.65 -9.65
CA MET A 95 -17.96 -4.00 -8.50
C MET A 95 -19.45 -3.86 -8.83
N VAL A 96 -19.84 -2.78 -9.51
CA VAL A 96 -21.22 -2.57 -9.96
C VAL A 96 -21.65 -3.65 -10.94
N ALA A 97 -20.79 -3.99 -11.91
CA ALA A 97 -21.08 -5.02 -12.89
C ALA A 97 -21.22 -6.42 -12.25
N GLU A 98 -20.44 -6.69 -11.20
CA GLU A 98 -20.50 -7.94 -10.43
C GLU A 98 -21.60 -7.97 -9.35
N GLY A 99 -22.33 -6.87 -9.16
CA GLY A 99 -23.36 -6.74 -8.12
C GLY A 99 -22.81 -6.72 -6.69
N LYS A 100 -21.54 -6.34 -6.52
CA LYS A 100 -20.87 -6.20 -5.23
C LYS A 100 -21.05 -4.79 -4.66
N PRO A 101 -21.02 -4.61 -3.32
CA PRO A 101 -21.05 -3.29 -2.73
C PRO A 101 -19.82 -2.48 -3.15
N ILE A 102 -20.03 -1.20 -3.49
CA ILE A 102 -18.95 -0.29 -3.84
C ILE A 102 -18.18 0.06 -2.57
N VAL A 103 -16.88 -0.22 -2.58
CA VAL A 103 -15.97 0.19 -1.50
C VAL A 103 -15.10 1.32 -2.01
N VAL A 104 -15.27 2.51 -1.44
CA VAL A 104 -14.50 3.71 -1.81
C VAL A 104 -13.40 3.95 -0.78
N ARG A 105 -12.14 3.97 -1.24
CA ARG A 105 -11.00 4.30 -0.37
C ARG A 105 -11.04 5.79 0.00
N PRO A 106 -10.63 6.18 1.22
CA PRO A 106 -10.60 7.59 1.61
C PRO A 106 -9.75 8.50 0.71
N SER A 107 -8.79 7.92 -0.03
CA SER A 107 -7.96 8.65 -1.00
C SER A 107 -8.70 9.09 -2.27
N TYR A 108 -9.85 8.49 -2.60
CA TYR A 108 -10.52 8.68 -3.89
C TYR A 108 -10.93 10.13 -4.15
N GLU A 109 -11.63 10.77 -3.20
CA GLU A 109 -12.09 12.16 -3.38
C GLU A 109 -10.92 13.14 -3.51
N ILE A 110 -9.82 12.91 -2.77
CA ILE A 110 -8.62 13.74 -2.88
C ILE A 110 -7.98 13.60 -4.25
N LEU A 111 -7.81 12.37 -4.75
CA LEU A 111 -7.30 12.12 -6.09
C LEU A 111 -8.18 12.79 -7.14
N LYS A 112 -9.50 12.64 -7.03
CA LYS A 112 -10.48 13.23 -7.93
C LYS A 112 -10.39 14.75 -7.97
N THR A 113 -10.37 15.43 -6.82
CA THR A 113 -10.23 16.89 -6.76
C THR A 113 -8.89 17.34 -7.33
N LEU A 114 -7.77 16.71 -6.97
CA LEU A 114 -6.45 17.11 -7.48
C LEU A 114 -6.33 16.92 -9.00
N VAL A 115 -6.82 15.80 -9.53
CA VAL A 115 -6.74 15.51 -10.97
C VAL A 115 -7.76 16.34 -11.75
N ASN A 116 -9.05 16.27 -11.40
CA ASN A 116 -10.12 16.82 -12.22
C ASN A 116 -10.29 18.33 -12.05
N GLU A 117 -10.06 18.87 -10.85
CA GLU A 117 -10.30 20.30 -10.56
C GLU A 117 -9.02 21.12 -10.67
N HIS A 118 -7.86 20.54 -10.34
CA HIS A 118 -6.57 21.24 -10.34
C HIS A 118 -5.59 20.74 -11.43
N GLY A 119 -5.96 19.72 -12.21
CA GLY A 119 -5.14 19.19 -13.31
C GLY A 119 -3.78 18.65 -12.84
N ARG A 120 -3.71 18.06 -11.64
CA ARG A 120 -2.48 17.56 -11.03
C ARG A 120 -2.38 16.05 -11.21
N GLU A 121 -1.84 15.65 -12.35
CA GLU A 121 -1.82 14.24 -12.80
C GLU A 121 -0.62 13.42 -12.29
N GLY A 122 0.42 14.10 -11.77
CA GLY A 122 1.65 13.48 -11.28
C GLY A 122 2.91 14.10 -11.88
N LYS A 123 4.07 13.52 -11.54
CA LYS A 123 5.39 14.07 -11.87
C LYS A 123 5.64 14.20 -13.37
N LYS A 124 5.19 13.24 -14.18
CA LYS A 124 5.36 13.29 -15.65
C LYS A 124 4.73 14.54 -16.28
N ASN A 125 3.71 15.10 -15.63
CA ASN A 125 3.00 16.31 -16.05
C ASN A 125 3.50 17.57 -15.32
N GLY A 126 4.60 17.47 -14.55
CA GLY A 126 5.20 18.58 -13.81
C GLY A 126 4.49 18.95 -12.50
N LYS A 127 3.34 18.33 -12.18
CA LYS A 127 2.54 18.66 -10.99
C LYS A 127 1.70 17.48 -10.49
N GLY A 128 1.88 17.14 -9.21
CA GLY A 128 1.11 16.14 -8.44
C GLY A 128 0.87 16.64 -7.00
N PHE A 129 1.09 15.88 -5.94
CA PHE A 129 1.20 16.47 -4.59
C PHE A 129 2.38 17.45 -4.47
N TYR A 130 3.39 17.29 -5.31
CA TYR A 130 4.52 18.17 -5.46
C TYR A 130 4.41 19.03 -6.73
N ASP A 131 5.00 20.22 -6.67
CA ASP A 131 5.40 20.96 -7.87
C ASP A 131 6.80 20.53 -8.30
N TYR A 132 6.98 20.31 -9.60
CA TYR A 132 8.24 19.87 -10.21
C TYR A 132 8.71 20.95 -11.20
N PRO A 133 9.34 22.04 -10.71
CA PRO A 133 9.82 23.11 -11.57
C PRO A 133 10.98 22.61 -12.45
N THR A 134 11.19 23.26 -13.60
CA THR A 134 12.33 22.99 -14.48
C THR A 134 13.67 23.41 -13.85
N GLU A 135 13.63 24.41 -12.97
CA GLU A 135 14.76 24.90 -12.19
C GLU A 135 14.43 24.88 -10.70
N GLY A 136 15.37 24.43 -9.87
CA GLY A 136 15.20 24.31 -8.42
C GLY A 136 14.67 22.94 -7.97
N ASP A 137 14.50 22.80 -6.66
CA ASP A 137 14.07 21.54 -6.05
C ASP A 137 12.55 21.37 -6.11
N LYS A 138 12.11 20.11 -6.25
CA LYS A 138 10.70 19.76 -6.05
C LYS A 138 10.26 20.16 -4.64
N HIS A 139 9.03 20.62 -4.51
CA HIS A 139 8.46 21.00 -3.22
C HIS A 139 6.98 20.66 -3.16
N LEU A 140 6.47 20.39 -1.95
CA LEU A 140 5.05 20.14 -1.75
C LEU A 140 4.25 21.36 -2.23
N TRP A 141 3.18 21.10 -2.98
CA TRP A 141 2.34 22.16 -3.52
C TRP A 141 1.70 22.95 -2.36
N PRO A 142 1.94 24.27 -2.25
CA PRO A 142 1.48 25.05 -1.11
C PRO A 142 -0.04 25.06 -0.92
N GLU A 143 -0.82 24.84 -1.99
CA GLU A 143 -2.28 24.84 -1.91
C GLU A 143 -2.83 23.59 -1.19
N LEU A 144 -2.03 22.54 -0.98
CA LEU A 144 -2.47 21.36 -0.24
C LEU A 144 -2.96 21.70 1.17
N ILE A 145 -2.33 22.66 1.84
CA ILE A 145 -2.74 23.09 3.19
C ILE A 145 -3.96 24.03 3.18
N ASN A 146 -4.32 24.60 2.03
CA ASN A 146 -5.54 25.39 1.89
C ASN A 146 -6.73 24.48 1.57
N LEU A 147 -6.54 23.50 0.69
CA LEU A 147 -7.54 22.48 0.34
C LEU A 147 -7.80 21.50 1.49
N TYR A 148 -6.74 21.11 2.20
CA TYR A 148 -6.79 20.19 3.34
C TYR A 148 -6.10 20.80 4.56
N PRO A 149 -6.77 21.74 5.26
CA PRO A 149 -6.20 22.44 6.41
C PRO A 149 -5.71 21.48 7.50
N PRO A 150 -4.43 21.56 7.91
CA PRO A 150 -3.93 20.73 9.00
C PRO A 150 -4.68 21.01 10.30
N LYS A 151 -5.06 19.95 11.02
CA LYS A 151 -5.65 20.06 12.36
C LYS A 151 -4.65 20.67 13.35
N SER A 152 -5.17 21.37 14.36
CA SER A 152 -4.33 21.92 15.44
C SER A 152 -3.57 20.84 16.20
N GLU A 153 -4.24 19.72 16.48
CA GLU A 153 -3.63 18.52 17.06
C GLU A 153 -3.24 17.55 15.94
N GLN A 154 -1.93 17.25 15.85
CA GLN A 154 -1.37 16.35 14.87
C GLN A 154 -1.04 15.00 15.53
N PRO A 155 -1.27 13.86 14.85
CA PRO A 155 -0.83 12.56 15.35
C PRO A 155 0.69 12.53 15.57
N SER A 156 1.13 11.67 16.49
CA SER A 156 2.57 11.49 16.70
C SER A 156 3.24 10.90 15.46
N GLN A 157 4.53 11.19 15.28
CA GLN A 157 5.30 10.64 14.17
C GLN A 157 5.33 9.10 14.16
N GLN A 158 5.37 8.47 15.34
CA GLN A 158 5.33 7.02 15.45
C GLN A 158 3.98 6.47 15.00
N ASP A 159 2.88 7.15 15.36
CA ASP A 159 1.55 6.71 14.95
C ASP A 159 1.36 6.77 13.43
N LEU A 160 1.90 7.81 12.77
CA LEU A 160 1.91 7.89 11.30
C LEU A 160 2.78 6.79 10.66
N VAL A 161 3.95 6.48 11.24
CA VAL A 161 4.82 5.37 10.80
C VAL A 161 4.07 4.05 10.92
N ASP A 162 3.42 3.80 12.05
CA ASP A 162 2.64 2.58 12.28
C ASP A 162 1.52 2.46 11.25
N ARG A 163 0.73 3.52 11.01
CA ARG A 163 -0.32 3.51 9.98
C ARG A 163 0.20 3.06 8.62
N LEU A 164 1.33 3.63 8.17
CA LEU A 164 1.92 3.30 6.86
C LEU A 164 2.48 1.87 6.80
N MET A 165 3.06 1.36 7.89
CA MET A 165 3.62 0.00 7.94
C MET A 165 2.52 -1.06 8.07
N PHE A 166 1.58 -0.85 8.99
CA PHE A 166 0.53 -1.81 9.31
C PHE A 166 -0.46 -1.99 8.17
N ILE A 167 -0.81 -0.94 7.44
CA ILE A 167 -1.77 -1.07 6.32
C ILE A 167 -1.24 -2.03 5.25
N GLN A 168 0.06 -1.98 4.95
CA GLN A 168 0.71 -2.85 3.97
C GLN A 168 0.88 -4.28 4.51
N ALA A 169 1.31 -4.41 5.76
CA ALA A 169 1.55 -5.71 6.37
C ALA A 169 0.24 -6.49 6.56
N ASN A 170 -0.82 -5.81 7.01
CA ASN A 170 -2.15 -6.40 7.14
C ASN A 170 -2.72 -6.83 5.78
N GLU A 171 -2.58 -6.00 4.74
CA GLU A 171 -3.00 -6.39 3.38
C GLU A 171 -2.19 -7.57 2.84
N SER A 172 -0.90 -7.68 3.21
CA SER A 172 -0.09 -8.85 2.84
C SER A 172 -0.59 -10.12 3.52
N ALA A 173 -1.00 -10.04 4.79
CA ALA A 173 -1.61 -11.16 5.49
C ALA A 173 -2.94 -11.58 4.84
N LYS A 174 -3.77 -10.62 4.39
CA LYS A 174 -4.99 -10.91 3.60
C LYS A 174 -4.66 -11.58 2.26
N CYS A 175 -3.65 -11.08 1.53
CA CYS A 175 -3.20 -11.72 0.30
C CYS A 175 -2.72 -13.16 0.53
N TYR A 176 -2.08 -13.45 1.65
CA TYR A 176 -1.66 -14.80 2.01
C TYR A 176 -2.87 -15.68 2.39
N GLU A 177 -3.78 -15.17 3.21
CA GLU A 177 -5.04 -15.83 3.59
C GLU A 177 -5.92 -16.18 2.40
N GLU A 178 -6.07 -15.24 1.46
CA GLU A 178 -6.84 -15.41 0.22
C GLU A 178 -6.09 -16.26 -0.82
N ASN A 179 -4.90 -16.77 -0.48
CA ASN A 179 -4.01 -17.52 -1.36
C ASN A 179 -3.63 -16.74 -2.64
N VAL A 180 -3.63 -15.40 -2.61
CA VAL A 180 -3.09 -14.57 -3.71
C VAL A 180 -1.58 -14.75 -3.79
N VAL A 181 -0.90 -14.88 -2.66
CA VAL A 181 0.50 -15.30 -2.57
C VAL A 181 0.56 -16.60 -1.78
N ARG A 182 1.39 -17.54 -2.22
CA ARG A 182 1.30 -18.95 -1.80
C ARG A 182 2.29 -19.36 -0.70
N SER A 183 3.31 -18.55 -0.45
CA SER A 183 4.36 -18.85 0.54
C SER A 183 4.76 -17.59 1.29
N VAL A 184 5.28 -17.78 2.51
CA VAL A 184 5.82 -16.71 3.35
C VAL A 184 7.05 -16.11 2.67
N ALA A 185 7.91 -16.94 2.08
CA ALA A 185 9.06 -16.49 1.30
C ALA A 185 8.68 -15.56 0.14
N ASP A 186 7.73 -15.95 -0.72
CA ASP A 186 7.32 -15.12 -1.86
C ASP A 186 6.67 -13.81 -1.39
N THR A 187 5.93 -13.85 -0.28
CA THR A 187 5.32 -12.66 0.32
C THR A 187 6.41 -11.67 0.74
N ASN A 188 7.40 -12.13 1.51
CA ASN A 188 8.47 -11.27 2.01
C ASN A 188 9.40 -10.78 0.87
N ILE A 189 9.88 -11.68 0.01
CA ILE A 189 10.74 -11.34 -1.14
C ILE A 189 10.02 -10.39 -2.10
N GLY A 190 8.75 -10.66 -2.40
CA GLY A 190 7.92 -9.81 -3.24
C GLY A 190 7.71 -8.42 -2.66
N SER A 191 7.58 -8.30 -1.33
CA SER A 191 7.45 -6.99 -0.68
C SER A 191 8.71 -6.14 -0.78
N ILE A 192 9.89 -6.76 -0.58
CA ILE A 192 11.17 -6.07 -0.62
C ILE A 192 11.54 -5.68 -2.04
N PHE A 193 11.53 -6.62 -2.98
CA PHE A 193 11.98 -6.36 -4.36
C PHE A 193 10.89 -5.79 -5.27
N GLY A 194 9.61 -5.98 -4.93
CA GLY A 194 8.50 -5.48 -5.71
C GLY A 194 8.33 -3.97 -5.53
N TRP A 195 8.09 -3.52 -4.30
CA TRP A 195 7.80 -2.10 -4.03
C TRP A 195 8.70 -1.46 -2.96
N GLY A 196 9.69 -2.21 -2.44
CA GLY A 196 10.67 -1.66 -1.52
C GLY A 196 10.18 -1.59 -0.08
N PHE A 197 9.32 -2.52 0.37
CA PHE A 197 8.87 -2.58 1.76
C PHE A 197 10.06 -2.65 2.71
N ALA A 198 10.33 -1.51 3.37
CA ALA A 198 11.29 -1.28 4.45
C ALA A 198 12.25 -2.46 4.72
N PRO A 199 13.30 -2.65 3.89
CA PRO A 199 14.03 -3.91 3.81
C PRO A 199 14.67 -4.37 5.13
N GLN A 200 14.96 -3.43 6.03
CA GLN A 200 15.49 -3.74 7.37
C GLN A 200 14.53 -4.57 8.24
N HIS A 201 13.25 -4.65 7.89
CA HIS A 201 12.25 -5.46 8.60
C HIS A 201 12.08 -6.87 8.00
N GLY A 202 12.79 -7.21 6.92
CA GLY A 202 12.78 -8.56 6.35
C GLY A 202 11.54 -8.92 5.53
N GLY A 203 10.66 -7.96 5.26
CA GLY A 203 9.42 -8.14 4.49
C GLY A 203 8.17 -7.98 5.35
N THR A 204 7.00 -7.98 4.71
CA THR A 204 5.73 -7.66 5.38
C THR A 204 5.31 -8.67 6.43
N LEU A 205 5.43 -9.98 6.18
CA LEU A 205 5.10 -11.01 7.18
C LEU A 205 6.19 -11.13 8.24
N GLN A 206 7.45 -10.92 7.87
CA GLN A 206 8.54 -10.93 8.84
C GLN A 206 8.45 -9.73 9.80
N PHE A 207 7.98 -8.57 9.33
CA PHE A 207 7.64 -7.44 10.19
C PHE A 207 6.59 -7.81 11.25
N ILE A 208 5.55 -8.55 10.88
CA ILE A 208 4.53 -9.06 11.81
C ILE A 208 5.16 -10.03 12.81
N ASN A 209 5.94 -11.00 12.33
CA ASN A 209 6.63 -11.98 13.19
C ASN A 209 7.57 -11.31 14.20
N ALA A 210 8.36 -10.32 13.76
CA ALA A 210 9.32 -9.62 14.62
C ALA A 210 8.63 -8.82 15.74
N MET A 211 7.43 -8.31 15.48
CA MET A 211 6.59 -7.65 16.49
C MET A 211 5.89 -8.65 17.42
N GLY A 212 5.59 -9.83 16.90
CA GLY A 212 4.70 -10.82 17.50
C GLY A 212 3.27 -10.63 17.01
N VAL A 213 2.65 -11.71 16.53
CA VAL A 213 1.31 -11.67 15.90
C VAL A 213 0.26 -11.07 16.82
N SER A 214 0.23 -11.45 18.10
CA SER A 214 -0.72 -10.89 19.07
C SER A 214 -0.56 -9.37 19.25
N ALA A 215 0.69 -8.88 19.33
CA ALA A 215 0.94 -7.45 19.47
C ALA A 215 0.57 -6.68 18.19
N PHE A 216 0.81 -7.28 17.02
CA PHE A 216 0.38 -6.72 15.74
C PHE A 216 -1.15 -6.63 15.65
N VAL A 217 -1.87 -7.66 16.08
CA VAL A 217 -3.35 -7.66 16.13
C VAL A 217 -3.87 -6.54 17.03
N GLU A 218 -3.35 -6.39 18.24
CA GLU A 218 -3.81 -5.34 19.14
C GLU A 218 -3.55 -3.94 18.59
N ARG A 219 -2.35 -3.70 18.05
CA ARG A 219 -2.04 -2.40 17.43
C ARG A 219 -2.89 -2.14 16.20
N SER A 220 -3.20 -3.16 15.39
CA SER A 220 -4.10 -3.04 14.24
C SER A 220 -5.52 -2.65 14.66
N ARG A 221 -6.05 -3.23 15.75
CA ARG A 221 -7.36 -2.84 16.31
C ARG A 221 -7.38 -1.40 16.82
N GLU A 222 -6.31 -0.94 17.47
CA GLU A 222 -6.20 0.46 17.88
C GLU A 222 -6.24 1.41 16.67
N LEU A 223 -5.53 1.06 15.60
CA LEU A 223 -5.53 1.83 14.35
C LEU A 223 -6.91 1.77 13.69
N ALA A 224 -7.60 0.62 13.70
CA ALA A 224 -8.94 0.46 13.17
C ALA A 224 -9.96 1.34 13.90
N ALA A 225 -9.90 1.36 15.24
CA ALA A 225 -10.77 2.19 16.06
C ALA A 225 -10.56 3.70 15.80
N LYS A 226 -9.34 4.13 15.46
CA LYS A 226 -9.02 5.55 15.24
C LYS A 226 -9.21 6.01 13.80
N TYR A 227 -8.85 5.16 12.84
CA TYR A 227 -8.71 5.55 11.43
C TYR A 227 -9.66 4.81 10.51
N GLY A 228 -10.28 3.72 10.95
CA GLY A 228 -11.35 3.01 10.24
C GLY A 228 -11.01 1.56 9.89
N GLU A 229 -12.03 0.84 9.43
CA GLU A 229 -12.05 -0.63 9.28
C GLU A 229 -10.97 -1.23 8.37
N ARG A 230 -10.33 -0.43 7.51
CA ARG A 230 -9.23 -0.90 6.64
C ARG A 230 -8.03 -1.46 7.43
N PHE A 231 -7.90 -1.07 8.70
CA PHE A 231 -6.90 -1.59 9.63
C PHE A 231 -7.38 -2.80 10.45
N GLU A 232 -8.62 -3.26 10.29
CA GLU A 232 -9.07 -4.47 10.97
C GLU A 232 -8.15 -5.65 10.61
N PRO A 233 -7.64 -6.40 11.60
CA PRO A 233 -6.71 -7.50 11.35
C PRO A 233 -7.31 -8.53 10.38
N ALA A 234 -6.49 -9.04 9.47
CA ALA A 234 -6.83 -10.22 8.67
C ALA A 234 -7.23 -11.39 9.57
N GLN A 235 -8.15 -12.25 9.12
CA GLN A 235 -8.69 -13.30 9.97
C GLN A 235 -7.60 -14.33 10.35
N ILE A 236 -6.68 -14.63 9.44
CA ILE A 236 -5.50 -15.47 9.69
C ILE A 236 -4.65 -14.96 10.87
N LEU A 237 -4.51 -13.65 11.04
CA LEU A 237 -3.75 -13.07 12.15
C LEU A 237 -4.46 -13.31 13.49
N LEU A 238 -5.80 -13.23 13.49
CA LEU A 238 -6.60 -13.53 14.69
C LEU A 238 -6.46 -15.00 15.07
N ASP A 239 -6.55 -15.90 14.10
CA ASP A 239 -6.45 -17.34 14.30
C ASP A 239 -5.06 -17.73 14.80
N MET A 240 -3.99 -17.17 14.21
CA MET A 240 -2.61 -17.39 14.64
C MET A 240 -2.33 -16.81 16.02
N ALA A 241 -2.84 -15.61 16.32
CA ALA A 241 -2.71 -15.01 17.65
C ALA A 241 -3.36 -15.88 18.74
N ALA A 242 -4.51 -16.50 18.45
CA ALA A 242 -5.18 -17.40 19.37
C ALA A 242 -4.39 -18.69 19.65
N LYS A 243 -3.57 -19.14 18.68
CA LYS A 243 -2.76 -20.37 18.78
C LYS A 243 -1.32 -20.11 19.22
N GLY A 244 -0.87 -18.85 19.26
CA GLY A 244 0.53 -18.50 19.51
C GLY A 244 1.45 -18.85 18.35
N GLU A 245 0.92 -18.82 17.12
CA GLU A 245 1.66 -19.14 15.89
C GLU A 245 2.32 -17.90 15.28
N ALA A 246 3.26 -18.14 14.37
CA ALA A 246 3.95 -17.14 13.57
C ALA A 246 4.02 -17.62 12.11
N PHE A 247 4.20 -16.70 11.16
CA PHE A 247 4.29 -17.09 9.75
C PHE A 247 5.58 -17.88 9.53
N SER A 248 5.45 -19.09 8.97
CA SER A 248 6.57 -19.94 8.58
C SER A 248 6.19 -20.73 7.32
N ASP A 249 7.17 -21.13 6.52
CA ASP A 249 7.00 -22.07 5.41
C ASP A 249 7.28 -23.54 5.83
N ASP A 250 7.67 -23.77 7.09
CA ASP A 250 7.99 -25.09 7.68
C ASP A 250 6.76 -25.86 8.19
#